data_AF-A0A2V9NAY6-F1
#
_entry.id   AF-A0A2V9NAY6-F1
#
_cell.length_a   1.000
_cell.length_b   1.000
_cell.length_c   1.000
_cell.angle_alpha   90.00
_cell.angle_beta   90.00
_cell.angle_gamma   90.00
#
_symmetry.space_group_name_H-M   'P 1'
#
loop_
_entity.id
_entity.type
_entity.pdbx_description
1 polymer ?
#
loop_
_entity_poly.entity_id
_entity_poly.type
_entity_poly.pdbx_seq_one_letter_code
_entity_poly.pdbx_strand_id
1 'polypeptide(L)'
;MLMKNLLSLTTAFALAVCLAGSSFAADKNSNQSTQPASKTAASTQPSATKAAHDGGINDIDAIGNRNVGCARGMGNWYSLERQIALGKQVSMQVETQSKIINDPVVSEYINRLGQNIVRNSDSQVPFTIKVIDSDDINAFALPGGFFYVNSGLILAADEEAELAGVMAHEIGHVAACHAARENTRANLMQMMTIPLIFMGGPIGYAAYEGAGLAVPLTFLKFSRGFEAQADYLGVQYMYKAGYDPQAFISFFEKVQAQEKKKPGTISKAFETHPQTPDRIQASQAEIAKILPAKAEYVVTTSEFDEVKSRLAAIENRHKLNDEKDGKKPSLRRASSTDKNGTDDKTSDDGRPTLKRRPEDNN
;
A
#
# COMPACT_ATOMS: atom_id res chain seq x y z
N MET A 1 -66.40 4.82 -1.90
CA MET A 1 -66.86 3.42 -1.74
C MET A 1 -65.66 2.52 -2.07
N LEU A 2 -65.19 1.68 -1.14
CA LEU A 2 -65.63 0.29 -0.88
C LEU A 2 -65.36 -0.62 -2.10
N MET A 3 -64.64 -1.75 -2.02
CA MET A 3 -64.07 -2.57 -0.91
C MET A 3 -62.63 -3.04 -1.31
N LYS A 4 -61.69 -3.51 -0.44
CA LYS A 4 -61.67 -4.71 0.45
C LYS A 4 -62.02 -6.00 -0.33
N ASN A 5 -61.46 -7.20 -0.15
CA ASN A 5 -60.53 -7.86 0.78
C ASN A 5 -60.00 -9.15 0.05
N LEU A 6 -58.97 -9.95 0.41
CA LEU A 6 -57.89 -9.99 1.42
C LEU A 6 -56.90 -11.14 0.97
N LEU A 7 -56.04 -11.64 1.88
CA LEU A 7 -55.08 -12.77 1.79
C LEU A 7 -53.70 -12.41 1.19
N SER A 8 -52.56 -12.44 1.91
CA SER A 8 -52.04 -13.34 2.97
C SER A 8 -51.46 -14.65 2.44
N LEU A 9 -50.13 -14.72 2.35
CA LEU A 9 -49.38 -15.96 2.28
C LEU A 9 -48.10 -15.85 3.11
N THR A 10 -48.19 -16.25 4.38
CA THR A 10 -47.04 -16.42 5.28
C THR A 10 -46.67 -17.89 5.39
N THR A 11 -45.45 -18.26 5.02
CA THR A 11 -44.90 -19.59 5.32
C THR A 11 -43.42 -19.46 5.67
N ALA A 12 -43.10 -19.67 6.95
CA ALA A 12 -41.73 -19.96 7.37
C ALA A 12 -41.41 -21.42 7.05
N PHE A 13 -40.13 -21.75 6.86
CA PHE A 13 -39.66 -23.12 6.99
C PHE A 13 -38.38 -23.17 7.83
N ALA A 14 -38.19 -24.28 8.54
CA ALA A 14 -37.44 -24.29 9.80
C ALA A 14 -35.99 -24.77 9.67
N LEU A 15 -35.20 -24.40 10.67
CA LEU A 15 -33.88 -24.95 10.98
C LEU A 15 -34.00 -26.46 11.26
N ALA A 16 -33.12 -27.27 10.66
CA ALA A 16 -32.98 -28.70 10.98
C ALA A 16 -31.55 -28.98 11.47
N VAL A 17 -31.44 -29.38 12.74
CA VAL A 17 -30.20 -29.89 13.35
C VAL A 17 -30.38 -31.37 13.64
N CYS A 18 -29.46 -32.20 13.16
CA CYS A 18 -29.36 -33.61 13.53
C CYS A 18 -27.98 -33.90 14.15
N LEU A 19 -27.96 -34.85 15.08
CA LEU A 19 -26.81 -35.21 15.92
C LEU A 19 -26.73 -36.75 16.05
N ALA A 20 -25.57 -37.22 16.51
CA ALA A 20 -25.19 -38.63 16.70
C ALA A 20 -24.92 -39.46 15.41
N GLY A 21 -23.95 -40.39 15.41
CA GLY A 21 -22.95 -40.61 16.47
C GLY A 21 -22.10 -41.88 16.34
N SER A 22 -21.20 -42.06 17.33
CA SER A 22 -20.49 -43.29 17.73
C SER A 22 -19.56 -44.00 16.73
N SER A 23 -18.26 -43.72 16.90
CA SER A 23 -17.21 -44.67 17.32
C SER A 23 -17.11 -46.06 16.69
N PHE A 24 -15.91 -46.37 16.18
CA PHE A 24 -15.26 -47.67 16.36
C PHE A 24 -13.78 -47.48 16.73
N ALA A 25 -13.27 -48.35 17.60
CA ALA A 25 -11.86 -48.43 17.97
C ALA A 25 -11.41 -49.90 17.96
N ALA A 26 -10.16 -50.15 17.57
CA ALA A 26 -9.51 -51.45 17.66
C ALA A 26 -8.04 -51.23 18.07
N ASP A 27 -7.47 -52.18 18.81
CA ASP A 27 -6.24 -52.05 19.58
C ASP A 27 -5.36 -53.31 19.43
N LYS A 28 -4.07 -53.19 19.77
CA LYS A 28 -3.05 -54.25 19.82
C LYS A 28 -2.55 -54.69 18.42
N ASN A 29 -1.34 -55.24 18.27
CA ASN A 29 -0.53 -55.94 19.27
C ASN A 29 0.99 -55.67 19.17
N SER A 30 1.73 -56.08 20.20
CA SER A 30 3.17 -55.88 20.38
C SER A 30 4.05 -56.93 19.69
N ASN A 31 5.33 -56.59 19.44
CA ASN A 31 6.42 -57.38 20.02
C ASN A 31 7.74 -56.58 20.14
N GLN A 32 8.60 -56.98 21.08
CA GLN A 32 9.96 -56.47 21.23
C GLN A 32 10.99 -57.56 20.89
N SER A 33 12.17 -57.17 20.39
CA SER A 33 13.39 -57.95 20.56
C SER A 33 14.61 -57.04 20.72
N THR A 34 15.53 -57.46 21.59
CA THR A 34 16.89 -56.90 21.75
C THR A 34 17.86 -57.78 20.92
N GLN A 35 19.11 -57.43 20.58
CA GLN A 35 20.23 -56.73 21.25
C GLN A 35 21.35 -56.53 20.16
N PRO A 36 22.62 -56.16 20.46
CA PRO A 36 23.17 -54.95 21.08
C PRO A 36 23.98 -54.04 20.11
N ALA A 37 24.21 -52.81 20.57
CA ALA A 37 25.23 -51.80 20.19
C ALA A 37 26.29 -52.08 19.09
N SER A 38 26.41 -51.11 18.18
CA SER A 38 27.70 -50.57 17.72
C SER A 38 27.73 -49.05 17.89
N LYS A 39 28.92 -48.46 18.12
CA LYS A 39 29.08 -47.01 18.32
C LYS A 39 29.62 -46.35 17.05
N THR A 40 28.84 -45.43 16.47
CA THR A 40 29.33 -44.46 15.49
C THR A 40 28.79 -43.09 15.88
N ALA A 41 29.67 -42.09 16.04
CA ALA A 41 29.29 -40.76 16.49
C ALA A 41 28.61 -39.98 15.36
N ALA A 42 27.28 -39.95 15.35
CA ALA A 42 26.51 -39.04 14.50
C ALA A 42 26.49 -37.63 15.11
N SER A 43 26.74 -36.61 14.30
CA SER A 43 26.70 -35.21 14.73
C SER A 43 25.27 -34.78 15.08
N THR A 44 25.06 -34.31 16.30
CA THR A 44 23.75 -33.85 16.78
C THR A 44 23.42 -32.48 16.17
N GLN A 45 22.94 -32.49 14.92
CA GLN A 45 22.09 -31.42 14.41
C GLN A 45 20.91 -31.23 15.39
N PRO A 46 20.62 -30.01 15.87
CA PRO A 46 19.41 -29.78 16.63
C PRO A 46 18.20 -30.11 15.75
N SER A 47 17.46 -31.16 16.11
CA SER A 47 16.22 -31.49 15.41
C SER A 47 15.24 -30.34 15.63
N ALA A 48 15.03 -29.51 14.60
CA ALA A 48 14.04 -28.45 14.64
C ALA A 48 12.65 -29.09 14.85
N THR A 49 12.18 -29.07 16.09
CA THR A 49 10.84 -29.52 16.45
C THR A 49 9.87 -28.69 15.63
N LYS A 50 9.18 -29.29 14.66
CA LYS A 50 8.14 -28.61 13.90
C LYS A 50 7.12 -28.06 14.91
N ALA A 51 7.07 -26.74 15.04
CA ALA A 51 6.09 -26.09 15.87
C ALA A 51 4.69 -26.48 15.38
N ALA A 52 3.75 -26.64 16.30
CA ALA A 52 2.36 -26.78 15.94
C ALA A 52 1.85 -25.41 15.47
N HIS A 53 1.93 -25.17 14.16
CA HIS A 53 1.40 -23.98 13.51
C HIS A 53 -0.09 -23.84 13.83
N ASP A 54 -0.47 -22.77 14.52
CA ASP A 54 -1.86 -22.52 14.92
C ASP A 54 -2.67 -21.85 13.79
N GLY A 55 -1.99 -21.40 12.73
CA GLY A 55 -2.60 -20.69 11.60
C GLY A 55 -3.13 -19.29 11.96
N GLY A 56 -2.83 -18.82 13.16
CA GLY A 56 -3.22 -17.50 13.66
C GLY A 56 -2.41 -16.38 13.02
N ILE A 57 -2.87 -15.14 13.21
CA ILE A 57 -2.24 -13.94 12.65
C ILE A 57 -0.84 -13.64 13.24
N ASN A 58 -0.39 -14.43 14.21
CA ASN A 58 0.95 -14.36 14.81
C ASN A 58 1.92 -15.37 14.16
N ASP A 59 1.41 -16.35 13.42
CA ASP A 59 2.22 -17.40 12.79
C ASP A 59 2.81 -16.85 11.48
N ILE A 60 4.12 -16.58 11.51
CA ILE A 60 4.86 -16.03 10.36
C ILE A 60 5.05 -17.08 9.26
N ASP A 61 4.99 -18.37 9.60
CA ASP A 61 5.16 -19.45 8.62
C ASP A 61 3.86 -19.88 7.97
N ALA A 62 2.72 -19.55 8.58
CA ALA A 62 1.41 -19.66 7.95
C ALA A 62 1.09 -18.54 6.92
N ILE A 63 1.90 -17.46 6.81
CA ILE A 63 1.67 -16.34 5.87
C ILE A 63 1.36 -16.85 4.45
N GLY A 64 0.30 -16.29 3.85
CA GLY A 64 -0.30 -16.74 2.58
C GLY A 64 -1.51 -17.65 2.78
N ASN A 65 -1.68 -18.24 3.98
CA ASN A 65 -2.74 -19.19 4.30
C ASN A 65 -3.64 -18.73 5.47
N ARG A 66 -3.40 -17.52 6.02
CA ARG A 66 -4.05 -17.06 7.26
C ARG A 66 -5.37 -16.35 6.97
N ASN A 67 -6.32 -16.45 7.89
CA ASN A 67 -7.55 -15.66 7.81
C ASN A 67 -7.34 -14.25 8.41
N VAL A 68 -6.80 -13.34 7.59
CA VAL A 68 -6.64 -11.92 7.94
C VAL A 68 -7.94 -11.09 7.86
N GLY A 69 -9.10 -11.73 7.75
CA GLY A 69 -10.40 -11.08 7.84
C GLY A 69 -11.01 -10.61 6.51
N CYS A 70 -10.41 -10.93 5.36
CA CYS A 70 -11.04 -10.65 4.06
C CYS A 70 -12.26 -11.56 3.76
N ALA A 71 -12.37 -12.73 4.42
CA ALA A 71 -13.43 -13.70 4.19
C ALA A 71 -14.84 -13.06 4.24
N ARG A 72 -15.69 -13.40 3.26
CA ARG A 72 -17.06 -12.90 3.15
C ARG A 72 -17.88 -13.31 4.38
N GLY A 73 -18.56 -12.36 5.01
CA GLY A 73 -19.32 -12.60 6.24
C GLY A 73 -19.96 -11.32 6.78
N MET A 74 -20.36 -11.33 8.06
CA MET A 74 -21.05 -10.19 8.68
C MET A 74 -20.30 -8.86 8.54
N GLY A 75 -18.95 -8.89 8.62
CA GLY A 75 -18.08 -7.73 8.46
C GLY A 75 -17.55 -7.45 7.04
N ASN A 76 -17.83 -8.31 6.05
CA ASN A 76 -17.49 -8.05 4.65
C ASN A 76 -18.58 -8.61 3.70
N TRP A 77 -19.36 -7.71 3.10
CA TRP A 77 -20.44 -8.07 2.17
C TRP A 77 -20.00 -8.15 0.70
N TYR A 78 -18.72 -7.95 0.38
CA TYR A 78 -18.17 -7.96 -0.98
C TYR A 78 -17.32 -9.21 -1.22
N SER A 79 -17.59 -9.96 -2.29
CA SER A 79 -16.72 -11.06 -2.71
C SER A 79 -15.44 -10.50 -3.38
N LEU A 80 -14.41 -11.34 -3.54
CA LEU A 80 -13.14 -10.92 -4.17
C LEU A 80 -13.36 -10.43 -5.61
N GLU A 81 -14.22 -11.09 -6.38
CA GLU A 81 -14.54 -10.71 -7.76
C GLU A 81 -15.25 -9.35 -7.81
N ARG A 82 -16.12 -9.06 -6.83
CA ARG A 82 -16.77 -7.75 -6.72
C ARG A 82 -15.79 -6.66 -6.31
N GLN A 83 -14.83 -6.97 -5.43
CA GLN A 83 -13.75 -6.05 -5.07
C GLN A 83 -12.86 -5.74 -6.28
N ILE A 84 -12.41 -6.75 -7.03
CA ILE A 84 -11.62 -6.58 -8.27
C ILE A 84 -12.40 -5.77 -9.33
N ALA A 85 -13.69 -6.03 -9.51
CA ALA A 85 -14.52 -5.28 -10.46
C ALA A 85 -14.69 -3.80 -10.08
N LEU A 86 -14.87 -3.50 -8.79
CA LEU A 86 -14.93 -2.13 -8.28
C LEU A 86 -13.57 -1.43 -8.38
N GLY A 87 -12.50 -2.12 -8.00
CA GLY A 87 -11.11 -1.65 -8.15
C GLY A 87 -10.80 -1.24 -9.57
N LYS A 88 -11.11 -2.10 -10.55
CA LYS A 88 -10.91 -1.82 -11.98
C LYS A 88 -11.71 -0.61 -12.48
N GLN A 89 -12.91 -0.36 -11.94
CA GLN A 89 -13.70 0.82 -12.28
C GLN A 89 -13.08 2.12 -11.74
N VAL A 90 -12.47 2.08 -10.56
CA VAL A 90 -11.77 3.24 -9.96
C VAL A 90 -10.37 3.41 -10.56
N SER A 91 -9.66 2.33 -10.88
CA SER A 91 -8.32 2.35 -11.49
C SER A 91 -8.31 3.10 -12.83
N MET A 92 -9.35 2.92 -13.66
CA MET A 92 -9.52 3.69 -14.91
C MET A 92 -9.76 5.20 -14.68
N GLN A 93 -10.35 5.59 -13.54
CA GLN A 93 -10.53 7.00 -13.18
C GLN A 93 -9.23 7.62 -12.63
N VAL A 94 -8.47 6.86 -11.82
CA VAL A 94 -7.14 7.26 -11.37
C VAL A 94 -6.21 7.48 -12.58
N GLU A 95 -6.19 6.54 -13.52
CA GLU A 95 -5.31 6.58 -14.70
C GLU A 95 -5.72 7.61 -15.77
N THR A 96 -6.95 8.12 -15.75
CA THR A 96 -7.35 9.26 -16.60
C THR A 96 -7.10 10.62 -15.96
N GLN A 97 -6.90 10.67 -14.64
CA GLN A 97 -6.62 11.90 -13.88
C GLN A 97 -5.14 12.05 -13.49
N SER A 98 -4.36 10.96 -13.55
CA SER A 98 -2.96 10.90 -13.09
C SER A 98 -1.98 10.66 -14.24
N LYS A 99 -0.85 11.36 -14.22
CA LYS A 99 0.25 11.17 -15.18
C LYS A 99 1.06 9.93 -14.76
N ILE A 100 0.99 8.85 -15.53
CA ILE A 100 1.70 7.59 -15.23
C ILE A 100 3.14 7.65 -15.74
N ILE A 101 4.11 7.24 -14.92
CA ILE A 101 5.49 7.04 -15.35
C ILE A 101 5.60 5.71 -16.10
N ASN A 102 5.98 5.82 -17.38
CA ASN A 102 6.11 4.69 -18.30
C ASN A 102 7.59 4.36 -18.62
N ASP A 103 8.53 4.80 -17.77
CA ASP A 103 9.93 4.39 -17.91
C ASP A 103 10.09 2.92 -17.50
N PRO A 104 10.60 2.04 -18.38
CA PRO A 104 10.57 0.60 -18.15
C PRO A 104 11.46 0.15 -16.99
N VAL A 105 12.52 0.91 -16.65
CA VAL A 105 13.42 0.54 -15.54
C VAL A 105 12.77 0.88 -14.21
N VAL A 106 12.21 2.09 -14.08
CA VAL A 106 11.48 2.50 -12.86
C VAL A 106 10.26 1.60 -12.64
N SER A 107 9.47 1.35 -13.69
CA SER A 107 8.21 0.60 -13.57
C SER A 107 8.41 -0.90 -13.38
N GLU A 108 9.46 -1.51 -13.96
CA GLU A 108 9.79 -2.92 -13.69
C GLU A 108 10.34 -3.10 -12.27
N TYR A 109 11.25 -2.23 -11.82
CA TYR A 109 11.81 -2.26 -10.46
C TYR A 109 10.73 -2.18 -9.38
N ILE A 110 9.88 -1.14 -9.43
CA ILE A 110 8.83 -0.91 -8.42
C ILE A 110 7.79 -2.04 -8.44
N ASN A 111 7.47 -2.57 -9.62
CA ASN A 111 6.66 -3.77 -9.72
C ASN A 111 7.37 -4.99 -9.11
N ARG A 112 8.65 -5.25 -9.39
CA ARG A 112 9.37 -6.41 -8.83
C ARG A 112 9.46 -6.36 -7.31
N LEU A 113 9.79 -5.20 -6.74
CA LEU A 113 9.81 -4.94 -5.29
C LEU A 113 8.44 -5.22 -4.68
N GLY A 114 7.37 -4.60 -5.20
CA GLY A 114 6.02 -4.82 -4.68
C GLY A 114 5.53 -6.27 -4.85
N GLN A 115 5.82 -6.92 -5.97
CA GLN A 115 5.45 -8.33 -6.21
C GLN A 115 6.23 -9.29 -5.31
N ASN A 116 7.44 -8.96 -4.86
CA ASN A 116 8.14 -9.72 -3.82
C ASN A 116 7.36 -9.69 -2.50
N ILE A 117 6.89 -8.51 -2.08
CA ILE A 117 6.08 -8.35 -0.86
C ILE A 117 4.73 -9.08 -1.02
N VAL A 118 4.04 -8.93 -2.15
CA VAL A 118 2.75 -9.62 -2.42
C VAL A 118 2.88 -11.14 -2.32
N ARG A 119 3.96 -11.73 -2.86
CA ARG A 119 4.24 -13.19 -2.75
C ARG A 119 4.51 -13.66 -1.33
N ASN A 120 4.88 -12.75 -0.44
CA ASN A 120 5.17 -12.99 0.97
C ASN A 120 4.08 -12.37 1.89
N SER A 121 2.83 -12.34 1.41
CA SER A 121 1.68 -11.76 2.10
C SER A 121 0.46 -12.68 2.13
N ASP A 122 -0.54 -12.38 2.96
CA ASP A 122 -1.85 -13.06 2.95
C ASP A 122 -2.80 -12.55 1.82
N SER A 123 -2.27 -11.90 0.77
CA SER A 123 -3.08 -11.40 -0.36
C SER A 123 -3.64 -12.55 -1.20
N GLN A 124 -4.95 -12.48 -1.47
CA GLN A 124 -5.68 -13.42 -2.32
C GLN A 124 -5.99 -12.86 -3.71
N VAL A 125 -5.42 -11.70 -4.07
CA VAL A 125 -5.65 -11.01 -5.34
C VAL A 125 -4.34 -10.66 -6.06
N PRO A 126 -4.30 -10.72 -7.40
CA PRO A 126 -3.12 -10.31 -8.18
C PRO A 126 -2.95 -8.79 -8.14
N PHE A 127 -1.71 -8.33 -8.00
CA PHE A 127 -1.42 -6.89 -7.97
C PHE A 127 -1.05 -6.35 -9.36
N THR A 128 -1.58 -5.17 -9.68
CA THR A 128 -1.19 -4.33 -10.83
C THR A 128 -0.56 -3.06 -10.26
N ILE A 129 0.77 -2.98 -10.28
CA ILE A 129 1.53 -1.90 -9.65
C ILE A 129 1.94 -0.87 -10.71
N LYS A 130 1.71 0.42 -10.45
CA LYS A 130 2.03 1.55 -11.35
C LYS A 130 2.63 2.72 -10.59
N VAL A 131 3.48 3.49 -11.27
CA VAL A 131 4.12 4.69 -10.71
C VAL A 131 3.42 5.95 -11.24
N ILE A 132 3.04 6.87 -10.35
CA ILE A 132 2.47 8.18 -10.69
C ILE A 132 3.55 9.26 -10.62
N ASP A 133 3.61 10.13 -11.63
CA ASP A 133 4.45 11.34 -11.67
C ASP A 133 3.82 12.42 -10.77
N SER A 134 4.27 12.50 -9.52
CA SER A 134 3.71 13.36 -8.49
C SER A 134 4.65 13.55 -7.30
N ASP A 135 4.89 14.80 -6.93
CA ASP A 135 5.74 15.20 -5.79
C ASP A 135 5.14 14.80 -4.42
N ASP A 136 3.86 14.40 -4.35
CA ASP A 136 3.23 13.92 -3.12
C ASP A 136 3.89 12.60 -2.65
N ILE A 137 4.41 12.58 -1.42
CA ILE A 137 4.94 11.37 -0.74
C ILE A 137 3.78 10.41 -0.43
N ASN A 138 3.31 9.63 -1.40
CA ASN A 138 2.07 8.84 -1.29
C ASN A 138 2.20 7.48 -2.00
N ALA A 139 1.52 6.46 -1.49
CA ALA A 139 1.13 5.26 -2.22
C ALA A 139 -0.25 4.82 -1.71
N PHE A 140 -1.08 4.26 -2.58
CA PHE A 140 -2.42 3.81 -2.22
C PHE A 140 -2.87 2.59 -3.05
N ALA A 141 -3.44 1.59 -2.38
CA ALA A 141 -3.98 0.39 -3.01
C ALA A 141 -5.52 0.37 -3.04
N LEU A 142 -6.06 0.19 -4.24
CA LEU A 142 -7.51 0.02 -4.46
C LEU A 142 -7.94 -1.44 -4.23
N PRO A 143 -9.24 -1.69 -3.96
CA PRO A 143 -9.79 -3.05 -3.89
C PRO A 143 -9.34 -3.94 -5.05
N GLY A 144 -8.92 -5.17 -4.75
CA GLY A 144 -8.49 -6.12 -5.78
C GLY A 144 -7.10 -5.86 -6.40
N GLY A 145 -6.24 -5.07 -5.76
CA GLY A 145 -4.79 -5.06 -6.06
C GLY A 145 -4.32 -4.04 -7.11
N PHE A 146 -5.13 -3.06 -7.50
CA PHE A 146 -4.65 -1.94 -8.32
C PHE A 146 -3.89 -0.96 -7.41
N PHE A 147 -2.58 -0.91 -7.53
CA PHE A 147 -1.69 -0.27 -6.56
C PHE A 147 -0.85 0.82 -7.22
N TYR A 148 -0.90 2.02 -6.65
CA TYR A 148 -0.21 3.20 -7.17
C TYR A 148 0.83 3.71 -6.16
N VAL A 149 2.03 4.00 -6.67
CA VAL A 149 3.16 4.55 -5.91
C VAL A 149 3.55 5.88 -6.54
N ASN A 150 3.57 6.97 -5.79
CA ASN A 150 3.99 8.27 -6.34
C ASN A 150 5.52 8.38 -6.41
N SER A 151 6.02 9.11 -7.41
CA SER A 151 7.45 9.38 -7.57
C SER A 151 8.04 10.10 -6.37
N GLY A 152 7.31 11.05 -5.77
CA GLY A 152 7.69 11.74 -4.53
C GLY A 152 7.94 10.80 -3.35
N LEU A 153 7.24 9.67 -3.25
CA LEU A 153 7.53 8.65 -2.22
C LEU A 153 8.86 7.93 -2.49
N ILE A 154 9.08 7.50 -3.74
CA ILE A 154 10.31 6.81 -4.16
C ILE A 154 11.53 7.72 -3.97
N LEU A 155 11.38 9.02 -4.22
CA LEU A 155 12.44 10.01 -4.00
C LEU A 155 12.62 10.40 -2.52
N ALA A 156 11.59 10.27 -1.69
CA ALA A 156 11.66 10.56 -0.25
C ALA A 156 12.23 9.40 0.59
N ALA A 157 12.04 8.14 0.18
CA ALA A 157 12.67 6.98 0.81
C ALA A 157 14.20 6.99 0.55
N ASP A 158 15.01 6.90 1.60
CA ASP A 158 16.49 6.87 1.52
C ASP A 158 17.03 5.45 1.41
N GLU A 159 16.26 4.45 1.85
CA GLU A 159 16.61 3.04 1.78
C GLU A 159 15.46 2.25 1.14
N GLU A 160 15.77 1.17 0.41
CA GLU A 160 14.75 0.33 -0.23
C GLU A 160 13.72 -0.21 0.78
N ALA A 161 14.16 -0.53 2.00
CA ALA A 161 13.31 -1.04 3.07
C ALA A 161 12.28 0.00 3.58
N GLU A 162 12.58 1.31 3.50
CA GLU A 162 11.59 2.35 3.84
C GLU A 162 10.43 2.33 2.84
N LEU A 163 10.74 2.28 1.54
CA LEU A 163 9.74 2.16 0.47
C LEU A 163 8.96 0.84 0.57
N ALA A 164 9.67 -0.28 0.80
CA ALA A 164 9.06 -1.58 1.02
C ALA A 164 8.10 -1.59 2.22
N GLY A 165 8.38 -0.83 3.28
CA GLY A 165 7.49 -0.72 4.44
C GLY A 165 6.16 -0.04 4.14
N VAL A 166 6.19 1.09 3.43
CA VAL A 166 4.94 1.73 2.94
C VAL A 166 4.19 0.80 2.01
N MET A 167 4.89 0.10 1.12
CA MET A 167 4.26 -0.84 0.19
C MET A 167 3.66 -2.06 0.90
N ALA A 168 4.28 -2.55 1.97
CA ALA A 168 3.78 -3.65 2.77
C ALA A 168 2.51 -3.28 3.57
N HIS A 169 2.41 -2.05 4.07
CA HIS A 169 1.20 -1.53 4.73
C HIS A 169 0.00 -1.47 3.77
N GLU A 170 0.20 -0.95 2.56
CA GLU A 170 -0.83 -0.93 1.51
C GLU A 170 -1.25 -2.34 1.06
N ILE A 171 -0.30 -3.26 0.94
CA ILE A 171 -0.59 -4.69 0.71
C ILE A 171 -1.36 -5.29 1.90
N GLY A 172 -1.09 -4.84 3.13
CA GLY A 172 -1.87 -5.13 4.34
C GLY A 172 -3.35 -4.75 4.22
N HIS A 173 -3.64 -3.52 3.76
CA HIS A 173 -5.01 -3.05 3.54
C HIS A 173 -5.78 -3.88 2.50
N VAL A 174 -5.12 -4.33 1.43
CA VAL A 174 -5.73 -5.21 0.42
C VAL A 174 -5.89 -6.63 0.93
N ALA A 175 -4.87 -7.23 1.55
CA ALA A 175 -4.92 -8.60 2.06
C ALA A 175 -6.01 -8.77 3.13
N ALA A 176 -6.14 -7.79 4.03
CA ALA A 176 -7.20 -7.74 5.04
C ALA A 176 -8.53 -7.17 4.51
N CYS A 177 -8.60 -6.78 3.23
CA CYS A 177 -9.75 -6.21 2.53
C CYS A 177 -10.44 -5.05 3.28
N HIS A 178 -9.65 -4.14 3.86
CA HIS A 178 -10.13 -3.03 4.68
C HIS A 178 -11.09 -2.11 3.93
N ALA A 179 -10.87 -1.83 2.64
CA ALA A 179 -11.78 -1.05 1.81
C ALA A 179 -13.18 -1.66 1.66
N ALA A 180 -13.29 -3.00 1.61
CA ALA A 180 -14.58 -3.68 1.58
C ALA A 180 -15.26 -3.77 2.96
N ARG A 181 -14.45 -3.93 4.03
CA ARG A 181 -14.93 -3.97 5.43
C ARG A 181 -15.41 -2.60 5.92
N GLU A 182 -14.70 -1.52 5.60
CA GLU A 182 -15.11 -0.15 5.97
C GLU A 182 -16.33 0.29 5.14
N ASN A 183 -16.42 -0.07 3.85
CA ASN A 183 -17.63 0.16 3.05
C ASN A 183 -18.83 -0.66 3.59
N THR A 184 -18.61 -1.92 4.00
CA THR A 184 -19.62 -2.74 4.69
C THR A 184 -20.13 -2.04 5.96
N ARG A 185 -19.22 -1.52 6.78
CA ARG A 185 -19.56 -0.78 8.00
C ARG A 185 -20.30 0.54 7.72
N ALA A 186 -19.89 1.29 6.69
CA ALA A 186 -20.53 2.54 6.30
C ALA A 186 -21.99 2.31 5.86
N ASN A 187 -22.24 1.31 5.00
CA ASN A 187 -23.60 0.95 4.58
C ASN A 187 -24.45 0.44 5.76
N LEU A 188 -23.86 -0.35 6.67
CA LEU A 188 -24.56 -0.77 7.90
C LEU A 188 -24.91 0.42 8.79
N MET A 189 -24.00 1.38 8.96
CA MET A 189 -24.26 2.60 9.74
C MET A 189 -25.35 3.47 9.10
N GLN A 190 -25.34 3.64 7.78
CA GLN A 190 -26.41 4.32 7.04
C GLN A 190 -27.76 3.60 7.20
N MET A 191 -27.79 2.26 7.13
CA MET A 191 -29.01 1.49 7.36
C MET A 191 -29.54 1.64 8.80
N MET A 192 -28.65 1.72 9.79
CA MET A 192 -29.01 1.93 11.19
C MET A 192 -29.51 3.35 11.50
N THR A 193 -29.23 4.35 10.64
CA THR A 193 -29.80 5.71 10.79
C THR A 193 -31.15 5.89 10.07
N ILE A 194 -31.59 4.96 9.21
CA ILE A 194 -32.90 5.02 8.53
C ILE A 194 -34.08 5.18 9.53
N PRO A 195 -34.16 4.45 10.67
CA PRO A 195 -35.22 4.69 11.66
C PRO A 195 -35.17 6.11 12.25
N LEU A 196 -33.98 6.66 12.47
CA LEU A 196 -33.79 8.01 13.00
C LEU A 196 -34.21 9.09 11.99
N ILE A 197 -34.01 8.84 10.68
CA ILE A 197 -34.51 9.69 9.59
C ILE A 197 -36.04 9.80 9.64
N PHE A 198 -36.76 8.67 9.82
CA PHE A 198 -38.22 8.70 9.95
C PHE A 198 -38.70 9.34 11.27
N MET A 199 -37.92 9.27 12.35
CA MET A 199 -38.19 10.01 13.59
C MET A 199 -37.87 11.52 13.48
N GLY A 200 -36.99 11.93 12.56
CA GLY A 200 -36.60 13.31 12.29
C GLY A 200 -37.56 14.11 11.40
N GLY A 201 -38.64 13.49 10.92
CA GLY A 201 -39.66 14.14 10.08
C GLY A 201 -39.15 14.56 8.69
N PRO A 202 -39.80 15.55 8.04
CA PRO A 202 -39.50 15.93 6.65
C PRO A 202 -38.05 16.35 6.39
N ILE A 203 -37.39 16.94 7.40
CA ILE A 203 -35.99 17.38 7.31
C ILE A 203 -35.04 16.17 7.20
N GLY A 204 -35.29 15.11 7.97
CA GLY A 204 -34.52 13.86 7.88
C GLY A 204 -34.69 13.18 6.53
N TYR A 205 -35.92 13.15 5.99
CA TYR A 205 -36.22 12.56 4.69
C TYR A 205 -35.52 13.29 3.54
N ALA A 206 -35.56 14.63 3.51
CA ALA A 206 -34.89 15.43 2.49
C ALA A 206 -33.36 15.26 2.51
N ALA A 207 -32.75 15.08 3.69
CA ALA A 207 -31.32 14.80 3.82
C ALA A 207 -30.92 13.41 3.27
N TYR A 208 -31.82 12.42 3.36
CA TYR A 208 -31.62 11.10 2.76
C TYR A 208 -31.76 11.14 1.23
N GLU A 209 -32.76 11.83 0.70
CA GLU A 209 -33.02 11.91 -0.75
C GLU A 209 -31.93 12.70 -1.51
N GLY A 210 -31.31 13.69 -0.86
CA GLY A 210 -30.12 14.39 -1.39
C GLY A 210 -28.82 13.56 -1.36
N ALA A 211 -28.75 12.50 -0.55
CA ALA A 211 -27.58 11.63 -0.43
C ALA A 211 -27.58 10.53 -1.50
N GLY A 212 -27.51 10.94 -2.78
CA GLY A 212 -27.49 10.03 -3.92
C GLY A 212 -26.33 9.03 -3.91
N LEU A 213 -26.43 7.97 -4.72
CA LEU A 213 -25.48 6.86 -4.85
C LEU A 213 -24.14 7.23 -5.53
N ALA A 214 -23.50 8.31 -5.06
CA ALA A 214 -22.09 8.53 -5.31
C ALA A 214 -21.29 7.42 -4.60
N VAL A 215 -20.49 6.66 -5.34
CA VAL A 215 -19.51 5.73 -4.75
C VAL A 215 -18.48 6.60 -4.01
N PRO A 216 -18.43 6.59 -2.67
CA PRO A 216 -17.62 7.58 -1.96
C PRO A 216 -16.14 7.25 -2.10
N LEU A 217 -15.29 8.26 -2.25
CA LEU A 217 -13.82 8.11 -2.18
C LEU A 217 -13.31 7.83 -0.74
N THR A 218 -14.20 7.39 0.17
CA THR A 218 -13.89 7.07 1.57
C THR A 218 -13.04 5.83 1.74
N PHE A 219 -12.78 5.06 0.67
CA PHE A 219 -11.81 3.96 0.67
C PHE A 219 -10.41 4.37 1.16
N LEU A 220 -10.08 5.67 1.10
CA LEU A 220 -8.80 6.19 1.57
C LEU A 220 -8.74 6.39 3.10
N LYS A 221 -9.86 6.45 3.84
CA LYS A 221 -9.83 6.69 5.30
C LYS A 221 -10.37 5.49 6.07
N PHE A 222 -9.47 4.73 6.67
CA PHE A 222 -9.80 3.58 7.51
C PHE A 222 -9.91 3.95 8.99
N SER A 223 -10.62 3.12 9.75
CA SER A 223 -10.65 3.22 11.21
C SER A 223 -9.34 2.72 11.83
N ARG A 224 -8.99 3.26 13.01
CA ARG A 224 -7.73 2.95 13.73
C ARG A 224 -7.43 1.46 13.92
N GLY A 225 -8.45 0.60 13.97
CA GLY A 225 -8.27 -0.86 14.07
C GLY A 225 -7.80 -1.51 12.77
N PHE A 226 -8.18 -0.97 11.62
CA PHE A 226 -7.69 -1.40 10.30
C PHE A 226 -6.30 -0.83 10.02
N GLU A 227 -6.04 0.41 10.43
CA GLU A 227 -4.69 1.01 10.43
C GLU A 227 -3.69 0.15 11.24
N ALA A 228 -4.03 -0.18 12.49
CA ALA A 228 -3.20 -1.04 13.32
C ALA A 228 -3.10 -2.48 12.77
N GLN A 229 -4.15 -3.01 12.14
CA GLN A 229 -4.08 -4.32 11.46
C GLN A 229 -3.18 -4.27 10.21
N ALA A 230 -3.11 -3.15 9.49
CA ALA A 230 -2.27 -2.98 8.31
C ALA A 230 -0.79 -2.76 8.67
N ASP A 231 -0.49 -2.02 9.74
CA ASP A 231 0.86 -1.97 10.33
C ASP A 231 1.35 -3.38 10.69
N TYR A 232 0.52 -4.12 11.43
CA TYR A 232 0.83 -5.46 11.93
C TYR A 232 1.10 -6.47 10.80
N LEU A 233 0.25 -6.45 9.76
CA LEU A 233 0.49 -7.29 8.58
C LEU A 233 1.68 -6.81 7.75
N GLY A 234 1.86 -5.49 7.58
CA GLY A 234 2.95 -4.92 6.80
C GLY A 234 4.33 -5.25 7.36
N VAL A 235 4.52 -5.09 8.67
CA VAL A 235 5.75 -5.45 9.41
C VAL A 235 6.12 -6.93 9.17
N GLN A 236 5.14 -7.84 9.21
CA GLN A 236 5.37 -9.26 8.93
C GLN A 236 5.66 -9.55 7.46
N TYR A 237 5.01 -8.86 6.52
CA TYR A 237 5.24 -9.05 5.08
C TYR A 237 6.63 -8.54 4.67
N MET A 238 7.09 -7.41 5.22
CA MET A 238 8.48 -6.95 5.09
C MET A 238 9.46 -8.02 5.56
N TYR A 239 9.28 -8.49 6.80
CA TYR A 239 10.12 -9.51 7.40
C TYR A 239 10.14 -10.80 6.57
N LYS A 240 8.98 -11.26 6.09
CA LYS A 240 8.88 -12.47 5.26
C LYS A 240 9.57 -12.28 3.91
N ALA A 241 9.37 -11.13 3.25
CA ALA A 241 10.01 -10.75 1.99
C ALA A 241 11.53 -10.50 2.09
N GLY A 242 12.07 -10.30 3.31
CA GLY A 242 13.51 -10.18 3.57
C GLY A 242 13.98 -8.80 4.06
N TYR A 243 13.11 -7.79 4.07
CA TYR A 243 13.44 -6.42 4.47
C TYR A 243 13.57 -6.26 5.98
N ASP A 244 14.32 -5.24 6.43
CA ASP A 244 14.35 -4.84 7.85
C ASP A 244 13.01 -4.20 8.24
N PRO A 245 12.21 -4.80 9.15
CA PRO A 245 10.95 -4.23 9.58
C PRO A 245 11.10 -2.92 10.37
N GLN A 246 12.28 -2.56 10.88
CA GLN A 246 12.51 -1.28 11.54
C GLN A 246 12.43 -0.10 10.57
N ALA A 247 12.74 -0.30 9.29
CA ALA A 247 12.68 0.75 8.27
C ALA A 247 11.25 1.32 8.09
N PHE A 248 10.22 0.53 8.41
CA PHE A 248 8.83 0.98 8.50
C PHE A 248 8.66 2.15 9.48
N ILE A 249 9.21 1.99 10.69
CA ILE A 249 9.15 2.98 11.77
C ILE A 249 10.03 4.18 11.42
N SER A 250 11.27 3.93 10.99
CA SER A 250 12.23 4.96 10.58
C SER A 250 11.65 5.92 9.56
N PHE A 251 10.97 5.40 8.52
CA PHE A 251 10.35 6.22 7.48
C PHE A 251 9.24 7.14 8.03
N PHE A 252 8.38 6.63 8.91
CA PHE A 252 7.32 7.44 9.53
C PHE A 252 7.85 8.49 10.50
N GLU A 253 8.91 8.20 11.26
CA GLU A 253 9.57 9.20 12.12
C GLU A 253 10.24 10.30 11.29
N LYS A 254 10.90 9.90 10.19
CA LYS A 254 11.51 10.79 9.20
C LYS A 254 10.51 11.72 8.52
N VAL A 255 9.38 11.22 8.03
CA VAL A 255 8.35 12.06 7.39
C VAL A 255 7.70 13.02 8.40
N GLN A 256 7.43 12.57 9.63
CA GLN A 256 7.03 13.48 10.72
C GLN A 256 8.09 14.55 11.01
N ALA A 257 9.37 14.22 10.91
CA ALA A 257 10.47 15.18 11.09
C ALA A 257 10.64 16.13 9.90
N GLN A 258 10.18 15.77 8.69
CA GLN A 258 10.10 16.67 7.53
C GLN A 258 8.97 17.69 7.72
N GLU A 259 7.76 17.25 8.07
CA GLU A 259 6.61 18.15 8.33
C GLU A 259 6.89 19.12 9.48
N LYS A 260 7.52 18.66 10.58
CA LYS A 260 7.95 19.54 11.69
C LYS A 260 8.97 20.60 11.27
N LYS A 261 9.70 20.41 10.17
CA LYS A 261 10.65 21.38 9.59
C LYS A 261 10.00 22.29 8.54
N LYS A 262 8.97 21.80 7.84
CA LYS A 262 8.22 22.52 6.79
C LYS A 262 6.74 22.09 6.82
N PRO A 263 5.89 22.77 7.60
CA PRO A 263 4.47 22.44 7.64
C PRO A 263 3.80 22.54 6.27
N GLY A 264 2.95 21.58 5.93
CA GLY A 264 2.37 21.42 4.60
C GLY A 264 3.31 20.78 3.58
N THR A 265 4.28 19.96 4.01
CA THR A 265 5.06 19.07 3.12
C THR A 265 4.73 17.59 3.28
N ILE A 266 4.03 17.20 4.34
CA ILE A 266 3.36 15.91 4.43
C ILE A 266 2.26 15.83 3.34
N SER A 267 2.17 14.66 2.70
CA SER A 267 1.15 14.40 1.69
C SER A 267 -0.19 14.00 2.30
N LYS A 268 -1.23 14.00 1.46
CA LYS A 268 -2.56 13.45 1.80
C LYS A 268 -2.52 12.01 2.34
N ALA A 269 -1.49 11.22 2.04
CA ALA A 269 -1.34 9.86 2.56
C ALA A 269 -1.24 9.83 4.09
N PHE A 270 -0.47 10.74 4.69
CA PHE A 270 -0.33 10.82 6.15
C PHE A 270 -1.49 11.59 6.80
N GLU A 271 -2.29 12.32 6.00
CA GLU A 271 -3.59 12.87 6.44
C GLU A 271 -4.71 11.81 6.45
N THR A 272 -4.59 10.73 5.67
CA THR A 272 -5.54 9.62 5.61
C THR A 272 -5.12 8.44 6.51
N HIS A 273 -3.83 8.16 6.58
CA HIS A 273 -3.19 7.13 7.40
C HIS A 273 -2.21 7.75 8.42
N PRO A 274 -2.69 8.60 9.36
CA PRO A 274 -1.83 9.27 10.32
C PRO A 274 -1.17 8.24 11.25
N GLN A 275 0.16 8.15 11.17
CA GLN A 275 0.92 7.27 12.05
C GLN A 275 1.05 7.91 13.44
N THR A 276 0.61 7.19 14.47
CA THR A 276 0.43 7.72 15.83
C THR A 276 1.38 7.05 16.84
N PRO A 277 1.73 7.70 17.98
CA PRO A 277 2.69 7.14 18.92
C PRO A 277 2.32 5.75 19.48
N ASP A 278 1.02 5.48 19.62
CA ASP A 278 0.47 4.18 20.03
C ASP A 278 0.66 3.08 18.98
N ARG A 279 0.51 3.39 17.69
CA ARG A 279 0.79 2.48 16.56
C ARG A 279 2.29 2.23 16.37
N ILE A 280 3.13 3.26 16.53
CA ILE A 280 4.60 3.11 16.51
C ILE A 280 5.06 2.16 17.62
N GLN A 281 4.57 2.36 18.86
CA GLN A 281 4.88 1.48 19.99
C GLN A 281 4.34 0.06 19.78
N ALA A 282 3.17 -0.11 19.16
CA ALA A 282 2.66 -1.43 18.80
C ALA A 282 3.55 -2.14 17.78
N SER A 283 4.01 -1.43 16.73
CA SER A 283 4.92 -1.96 15.71
C SER A 283 6.28 -2.36 16.32
N GLN A 284 6.85 -1.51 17.17
CA GLN A 284 8.08 -1.83 17.92
C GLN A 284 7.92 -3.06 18.81
N ALA A 285 6.80 -3.16 19.53
CA ALA A 285 6.51 -4.28 20.42
C ALA A 285 6.24 -5.59 19.66
N GLU A 286 5.67 -5.53 18.46
CA GLU A 286 5.56 -6.67 17.56
C GLU A 286 6.92 -7.17 17.09
N ILE A 287 7.75 -6.29 16.52
CA ILE A 287 9.07 -6.66 15.99
C ILE A 287 9.91 -7.33 17.10
N ALA A 288 9.88 -6.78 18.32
CA ALA A 288 10.62 -7.32 19.47
C ALA A 288 10.05 -8.63 20.06
N LYS A 289 8.80 -9.01 19.74
CA LYS A 289 8.09 -10.13 20.37
C LYS A 289 7.82 -11.31 19.43
N ILE A 290 7.50 -11.03 18.17
CA ILE A 290 6.93 -11.99 17.24
C ILE A 290 7.94 -12.38 16.16
N LEU A 291 8.72 -11.42 15.65
CA LEU A 291 9.70 -11.65 14.59
C LEU A 291 11.02 -12.24 15.17
N PRO A 292 11.46 -13.43 14.73
CA PRO A 292 12.80 -13.93 15.06
C PRO A 292 13.88 -13.03 14.45
N ALA A 293 14.99 -12.82 15.16
CA ALA A 293 16.12 -12.10 14.59
C ALA A 293 16.76 -12.92 13.43
N LYS A 294 16.82 -12.32 12.24
CA LYS A 294 17.65 -12.82 11.13
C LYS A 294 19.11 -12.38 11.30
N ALA A 295 20.03 -13.10 10.65
CA ALA A 295 21.44 -12.72 10.58
C ALA A 295 21.68 -11.48 9.69
N GLU A 296 20.88 -11.35 8.63
CA GLU A 296 20.95 -10.27 7.63
C GLU A 296 19.52 -9.87 7.22
N TYR A 297 19.35 -8.60 6.87
CA TYR A 297 18.13 -8.02 6.31
C TYR A 297 18.47 -7.21 5.06
N VAL A 298 17.54 -7.12 4.11
CA VAL A 298 17.63 -6.14 3.02
C VAL A 298 17.27 -4.77 3.59
N VAL A 299 18.24 -3.85 3.59
CA VAL A 299 18.06 -2.46 4.00
C VAL A 299 17.96 -1.58 2.76
N THR A 300 18.98 -1.61 1.89
CA THR A 300 18.97 -0.94 0.58
C THR A 300 19.78 -1.74 -0.45
N THR A 301 19.60 -1.44 -1.74
CA THR A 301 20.38 -2.00 -2.85
C THR A 301 20.91 -0.90 -3.75
N SER A 302 22.01 -1.15 -4.47
CA SER A 302 22.53 -0.19 -5.46
C SER A 302 21.55 0.07 -6.62
N GLU A 303 20.68 -0.89 -6.92
CA GLU A 303 19.65 -0.73 -7.94
C GLU A 303 18.57 0.27 -7.50
N PHE A 304 18.24 0.33 -6.21
CA PHE A 304 17.38 1.37 -5.65
C PHE A 304 17.95 2.77 -5.91
N ASP A 305 19.25 2.97 -5.64
CA ASP A 305 19.93 4.25 -5.86
C ASP A 305 19.98 4.64 -7.35
N GLU A 306 20.23 3.67 -8.24
CA GLU A 306 20.17 3.88 -9.69
C GLU A 306 18.76 4.27 -10.17
N VAL A 307 17.73 3.59 -9.67
CA VAL A 307 16.32 3.86 -10.00
C VAL A 307 15.87 5.22 -9.44
N LYS A 308 16.22 5.55 -8.20
CA LYS A 308 15.97 6.86 -7.56
C LYS A 308 16.66 7.99 -8.33
N SER A 309 17.92 7.79 -8.74
CA SER A 309 18.67 8.74 -9.57
C SER A 309 18.06 8.92 -10.96
N ARG A 310 17.63 7.83 -11.61
CA ARG A 310 16.96 7.84 -12.91
C ARG A 310 15.61 8.55 -12.84
N LEU A 311 14.83 8.30 -11.78
CA LEU A 311 13.54 8.93 -11.53
C LEU A 311 13.67 10.44 -11.29
N ALA A 312 14.62 10.88 -10.45
CA ALA A 312 14.92 12.29 -10.26
C ALA A 312 15.31 12.97 -11.58
N ALA A 313 16.06 12.29 -12.45
CA ALA A 313 16.38 12.79 -13.78
C ALA A 313 15.16 12.87 -14.72
N ILE A 314 14.14 12.01 -14.55
CA ILE A 314 12.87 12.07 -15.30
C ILE A 314 12.05 13.29 -14.84
N GLU A 315 11.79 13.42 -13.54
CA GLU A 315 11.02 14.55 -12.99
C GLU A 315 11.63 15.90 -13.35
N ASN A 316 12.95 16.06 -13.21
CA ASN A 316 13.63 17.31 -13.55
C ASN A 316 13.46 17.67 -15.04
N ARG A 317 13.37 16.68 -15.95
CA ARG A 317 13.06 16.94 -17.37
C ARG A 317 11.59 17.32 -17.59
N HIS A 318 10.65 16.76 -16.81
CA HIS A 318 9.24 17.13 -16.88
C HIS A 318 9.03 18.57 -16.37
N LYS A 319 9.51 18.88 -15.16
CA LYS A 319 9.45 20.21 -14.54
C LYS A 319 10.05 21.29 -15.46
N LEU A 320 11.19 21.01 -16.11
CA LEU A 320 11.81 21.89 -17.12
C LEU A 320 11.03 22.02 -18.44
N ASN A 321 10.05 21.18 -18.74
CA ASN A 321 9.19 21.31 -19.93
C ASN A 321 7.87 22.00 -19.57
N ASP A 322 7.26 21.64 -18.44
CA ASP A 322 6.04 22.27 -17.93
C ASP A 322 6.28 23.78 -17.67
N GLU A 323 7.48 24.19 -17.24
CA GLU A 323 7.90 25.60 -17.16
C GLU A 323 8.07 26.33 -18.51
N LYS A 324 8.30 25.62 -19.63
CA LYS A 324 8.47 26.24 -20.95
C LYS A 324 7.14 26.65 -21.55
N ASP A 325 6.12 25.81 -21.40
CA ASP A 325 4.75 26.13 -21.81
C ASP A 325 4.19 27.26 -20.91
N GLY A 326 4.66 27.33 -19.66
CA GLY A 326 4.45 28.41 -18.68
C GLY A 326 5.12 29.77 -18.98
N LYS A 327 5.19 30.20 -20.24
CA LYS A 327 5.43 31.60 -20.67
C LYS A 327 6.65 32.33 -20.05
N LYS A 328 7.80 31.66 -19.93
CA LYS A 328 9.09 32.28 -19.54
C LYS A 328 10.12 32.30 -20.69
N PRO A 329 11.02 33.31 -20.79
CA PRO A 329 12.03 33.34 -21.85
C PRO A 329 13.12 32.29 -21.61
N SER A 330 13.09 31.18 -22.37
CA SER A 330 14.18 30.20 -22.31
C SER A 330 15.46 30.77 -22.96
N LEU A 331 16.57 30.77 -22.22
CA LEU A 331 17.88 31.17 -22.74
C LEU A 331 18.41 30.08 -23.70
N ARG A 332 18.07 30.19 -24.98
CA ARG A 332 18.73 29.44 -26.05
C ARG A 332 20.22 29.80 -26.06
N ARG A 333 21.07 28.90 -25.53
CA ARG A 333 22.49 28.87 -25.89
C ARG A 333 22.56 28.65 -27.40
N ALA A 334 23.06 29.63 -28.14
CA ALA A 334 23.27 29.50 -29.57
C ALA A 334 24.36 28.44 -29.82
N SER A 335 23.96 27.27 -30.33
CA SER A 335 24.89 26.38 -31.02
C SER A 335 25.31 27.08 -32.31
N SER A 336 26.58 27.44 -32.42
CA SER A 336 27.17 27.95 -33.66
C SER A 336 27.20 26.83 -34.70
N THR A 337 26.15 26.72 -35.50
CA THR A 337 26.14 25.80 -36.65
C THR A 337 27.12 26.32 -37.69
N ASP A 338 28.18 25.56 -37.95
CA ASP A 338 29.18 25.92 -38.97
C ASP A 338 28.50 26.15 -40.32
N LYS A 339 28.72 27.34 -40.88
CA LYS A 339 28.43 27.62 -42.29
C LYS A 339 29.74 27.88 -43.00
N ASN A 340 30.03 26.98 -43.93
CA ASN A 340 31.19 27.03 -44.81
C ASN A 340 31.22 28.37 -45.57
N GLY A 341 32.35 29.08 -45.49
CA GLY A 341 32.50 30.43 -46.04
C GLY A 341 33.93 30.93 -45.84
N THR A 342 34.75 30.77 -46.87
CA THR A 342 36.05 31.45 -46.98
C THR A 342 35.84 32.95 -47.14
N ASP A 343 36.52 33.78 -46.35
CA ASP A 343 37.49 34.75 -46.90
C ASP A 343 38.30 35.52 -45.84
N ASP A 344 39.59 35.66 -46.16
CA ASP A 344 40.69 36.53 -45.69
C ASP A 344 40.90 36.98 -44.21
N LYS A 345 42.10 37.53 -43.95
CA LYS A 345 42.62 37.87 -42.62
C LYS A 345 42.07 39.17 -42.02
N THR A 346 42.01 39.23 -40.69
CA THR A 346 42.91 40.12 -39.92
C THR A 346 43.01 39.69 -38.44
N SER A 347 43.96 40.27 -37.72
CA SER A 347 44.30 39.98 -36.32
C SER A 347 43.64 40.94 -35.32
N ASP A 348 43.61 40.50 -34.06
CA ASP A 348 44.00 41.25 -32.84
C ASP A 348 42.97 41.32 -31.69
N ASP A 349 43.49 41.70 -30.52
CA ASP A 349 43.06 41.54 -29.13
C ASP A 349 41.60 41.85 -28.70
N GLY A 350 41.19 41.26 -27.57
CA GLY A 350 39.96 41.68 -26.87
C GLY A 350 39.45 40.79 -25.74
N ARG A 351 39.99 40.92 -24.51
CA ARG A 351 39.34 40.36 -23.30
C ARG A 351 38.04 41.14 -22.97
N PRO A 352 36.92 40.48 -22.61
CA PRO A 352 35.68 41.18 -22.26
C PRO A 352 35.85 42.07 -21.01
N THR A 353 35.44 43.33 -21.10
CA THR A 353 35.44 44.28 -19.97
C THR A 353 34.02 44.71 -19.63
N LEU A 354 33.69 44.68 -18.33
CA LEU A 354 32.37 45.07 -17.83
C LEU A 354 32.26 46.60 -17.75
N LYS A 355 31.46 47.20 -18.63
CA LYS A 355 31.11 48.63 -18.52
C LYS A 355 30.15 48.83 -17.34
N ARG A 356 30.59 49.61 -16.35
CA ARG A 356 29.75 50.08 -15.23
C ARG A 356 28.79 51.16 -15.74
N ARG A 357 27.52 51.11 -15.34
CA ARG A 357 26.52 52.13 -15.65
C ARG A 357 26.86 53.43 -14.88
N PRO A 358 26.75 54.63 -15.50
CA PRO A 358 26.87 55.90 -14.78
C PRO A 358 25.66 56.11 -13.85
N GLU A 359 25.86 56.85 -12.75
CA GLU A 359 24.78 57.24 -11.85
C GLU A 359 24.29 58.65 -12.19
N ASP A 360 22.97 58.81 -12.26
CA ASP A 360 22.31 60.04 -12.66
C ASP A 360 22.13 60.97 -11.43
N ASN A 361 22.98 61.99 -11.30
CA ASN A 361 22.84 63.05 -10.29
C ASN A 361 21.88 64.14 -10.76
N ASN A 362 20.70 64.27 -10.14
CA ASN A 362 20.00 65.54 -9.91
C ASN A 362 18.90 65.41 -8.84
#